data_AF-A0A914NB65-F1
#
_entry.id   AF-A0A914NB65-F1
#
_cell.length_a   1.000
_cell.length_b   1.000
_cell.length_c   1.000
_cell.angle_alpha   90.00
_cell.angle_beta   90.00
_cell.angle_gamma   90.00
#
_symmetry.space_group_name_H-M   'P 1'
#
loop_
_entity.id
_entity.type
_entity.pdbx_description
1 polymer ?
#
loop_
_entity_poly.entity_id
_entity_poly.type
_entity_poly.pdbx_seq_one_letter_code
_entity_poly.pdbx_strand_id
1 'polypeptide(L)'
;MINLLRRLEDPASADVKIRQIIAAYPEAIANPLLLKEIKTSEGVAALMAKTVEAVPVVDAYCTRLQDELKERQNLQYLMADYIKALDQANERNKALLDSVKKGISRLDAEKKELAKHIDSLPDLSQIAGSTILPPLGELFTSS
;
A
#
# COMPACT_ATOMS: atom_id res chain seq x y z
N MET A 1 -8.04 -4.35 -1.96
CA MET A 1 -7.12 -4.77 -0.89
C MET A 1 -7.76 -4.68 0.49
N ILE A 2 -8.09 -3.47 0.99
CA ILE A 2 -8.63 -3.26 2.35
C ILE A 2 -9.88 -4.11 2.65
N ASN A 3 -10.85 -4.16 1.72
CA ASN A 3 -12.04 -4.99 1.90
C ASN A 3 -11.74 -6.50 1.96
N LEU A 4 -10.69 -6.95 1.29
CA LEU A 4 -10.27 -8.35 1.27
C LEU A 4 -9.54 -8.71 2.59
N LEU A 5 -8.74 -7.78 3.11
CA LEU A 5 -8.14 -7.90 4.45
C LEU A 5 -9.21 -7.94 5.55
N ARG A 6 -10.24 -7.08 5.47
CA ARG A 6 -11.36 -7.07 6.43
C ARG A 6 -12.12 -8.39 6.45
N ARG A 7 -12.35 -9.02 5.30
CA ARG A 7 -13.00 -10.34 5.24
C ARG A 7 -12.19 -11.43 5.94
N LEU A 8 -10.88 -11.29 5.99
CA LEU A 8 -9.96 -12.21 6.67
C LEU A 8 -9.72 -11.86 8.15
N GLU A 9 -10.40 -10.86 8.72
CA GLU A 9 -10.30 -10.53 10.16
C GLU A 9 -10.96 -11.60 11.05
N ASP A 10 -12.03 -12.25 10.57
CA ASP A 10 -12.72 -13.35 11.25
C ASP A 10 -12.80 -14.60 10.32
N PRO A 11 -11.67 -15.28 10.09
CA PRO A 11 -11.62 -16.40 9.16
C PRO A 11 -12.29 -17.65 9.73
N ALA A 12 -12.84 -18.50 8.86
CA ALA A 12 -13.43 -19.78 9.24
C ALA A 12 -12.44 -20.65 10.03
N SER A 13 -11.16 -20.63 9.66
CA SER A 13 -10.09 -21.35 10.33
C SER A 13 -9.86 -20.92 11.80
N ALA A 14 -10.29 -19.73 12.20
CA ALA A 14 -10.22 -19.25 13.58
C ALA A 14 -11.46 -19.64 14.42
N ASP A 15 -12.50 -20.21 13.81
CA ASP A 15 -13.73 -20.62 14.49
C ASP A 15 -13.49 -21.86 15.36
N VAL A 16 -13.00 -21.63 16.58
CA VAL A 16 -12.69 -22.69 17.55
C VAL A 16 -13.95 -23.47 17.94
N LYS A 17 -15.10 -22.79 18.05
CA LYS A 17 -16.34 -23.41 18.52
C LYS A 17 -16.83 -24.47 17.53
N ILE A 18 -16.90 -24.14 16.24
CA ILE A 18 -17.31 -25.10 15.22
C ILE A 18 -16.29 -26.24 15.10
N ARG A 19 -14.99 -25.96 15.18
CA ARG A 19 -13.97 -27.02 15.18
C ARG A 19 -14.11 -28.00 16.35
N GLN A 20 -14.44 -27.50 17.54
CA GLN A 20 -14.70 -28.35 18.71
C GLN A 20 -15.94 -29.22 18.53
N ILE A 21 -17.03 -28.66 17.96
CA ILE A 21 -18.24 -29.42 17.64
C ILE A 21 -17.93 -30.53 16.64
N ILE A 22 -17.20 -30.21 15.56
CA ILE A 22 -16.81 -31.19 14.54
C ILE A 22 -15.93 -32.28 15.14
N ALA A 23 -14.96 -31.92 15.98
CA ALA A 23 -14.07 -32.88 16.63
C ALA A 23 -14.75 -33.75 17.68
N ALA A 24 -15.91 -33.33 18.21
CA ALA A 24 -16.69 -34.10 19.17
C ALA A 24 -17.55 -35.20 18.53
N TYR A 25 -17.74 -35.17 17.19
CA TYR A 25 -18.47 -36.24 16.52
C TYR A 25 -17.70 -37.56 16.57
N PRO A 26 -18.40 -38.70 16.74
CA PRO A 26 -17.75 -39.99 16.87
C PRO A 26 -17.12 -40.42 15.54
N GLU A 27 -15.89 -40.94 15.57
CA GLU A 27 -15.15 -41.32 14.34
C GLU A 27 -15.94 -42.28 13.43
N ALA A 28 -16.82 -43.11 14.00
CA ALA A 28 -17.68 -44.02 13.28
C ALA A 28 -18.60 -43.35 12.23
N ILE A 29 -18.86 -42.04 12.31
CA ILE A 29 -19.63 -41.33 11.26
C ILE A 29 -18.81 -41.09 9.99
N ALA A 30 -17.47 -41.09 10.09
CA ALA A 30 -16.54 -40.77 9.01
C ALA A 30 -15.70 -41.98 8.56
N ASN A 31 -15.59 -43.03 9.38
CA ASN A 31 -14.80 -44.22 9.11
C ASN A 31 -15.69 -45.46 8.91
N PRO A 32 -15.92 -45.91 7.65
CA PRO A 32 -16.78 -47.06 7.36
C PRO A 32 -16.30 -48.38 7.97
N LEU A 33 -15.02 -48.49 8.34
CA LEU A 33 -14.46 -49.70 8.94
C LEU A 33 -15.03 -49.97 10.34
N LEU A 34 -15.39 -48.90 11.07
CA LEU A 34 -15.94 -48.97 12.42
C LEU A 34 -17.41 -49.39 12.44
N LEU A 35 -18.10 -49.40 11.28
CA LEU A 35 -19.49 -49.85 11.18
C LEU A 35 -19.66 -51.33 11.58
N LYS A 36 -18.60 -52.14 11.40
CA LYS A 36 -18.59 -53.56 11.78
C LYS A 36 -18.72 -53.78 13.29
N GLU A 37 -18.39 -52.77 14.10
CA GLU A 37 -18.45 -52.85 15.56
C GLU A 37 -19.88 -52.64 16.09
N ILE A 38 -20.77 -52.11 15.25
CA ILE A 38 -22.16 -51.82 15.60
C ILE A 38 -23.01 -53.08 15.37
N LYS A 39 -23.42 -53.71 16.47
CA LYS A 39 -24.14 -54.99 16.45
C LYS A 39 -25.63 -54.87 16.75
N THR A 40 -26.11 -53.69 17.15
CA THR A 40 -27.48 -53.45 17.57
C THR A 40 -28.19 -52.47 16.64
N SER A 41 -29.48 -52.71 16.39
CA SER A 41 -30.30 -51.80 15.59
C SER A 41 -30.40 -50.41 16.22
N GLU A 42 -30.38 -50.32 17.55
CA GLU A 42 -30.37 -49.05 18.29
C GLU A 42 -29.05 -48.28 18.07
N GLY A 43 -27.91 -48.96 18.08
CA GLY A 43 -26.61 -48.35 17.79
C GLY A 43 -26.53 -47.81 16.36
N VAL A 44 -27.12 -48.52 15.38
CA VAL A 44 -27.23 -48.04 14.00
C VAL A 44 -28.09 -46.78 13.92
N ALA A 45 -29.25 -46.77 14.59
CA ALA A 45 -30.13 -45.60 14.61
C ALA A 45 -29.48 -44.38 15.28
N ALA A 46 -28.76 -44.59 16.39
CA ALA A 46 -28.02 -43.54 17.08
C ALA A 46 -26.90 -42.96 16.22
N LEU A 47 -26.12 -43.82 15.54
CA LEU A 47 -25.08 -43.36 14.61
C LEU A 47 -25.69 -42.60 13.44
N MET A 48 -26.77 -43.10 12.84
CA MET A 48 -27.46 -42.43 11.74
C MET A 48 -27.97 -41.05 12.14
N ALA A 49 -28.55 -40.90 13.33
CA ALA A 49 -28.96 -39.60 13.87
C ALA A 49 -27.77 -38.64 13.99
N LYS A 50 -26.61 -39.12 14.47
CA LYS A 50 -25.39 -38.32 14.56
C LYS A 50 -24.81 -37.94 13.21
N THR A 51 -24.87 -38.83 12.22
CA THR A 51 -24.47 -38.51 10.85
C THR A 51 -25.35 -37.42 10.25
N VAL A 52 -26.67 -37.52 10.43
CA VAL A 52 -27.63 -36.49 9.95
C VAL A 52 -27.38 -35.14 10.62
N GLU A 53 -27.03 -35.12 11.90
CA GLU A 53 -26.65 -33.91 12.64
C GLU A 53 -25.33 -33.30 12.13
N ALA A 54 -24.31 -34.14 11.89
CA ALA A 54 -22.96 -33.69 11.57
C ALA A 54 -22.80 -33.17 10.13
N VAL A 55 -23.45 -33.80 9.16
CA VAL A 55 -23.32 -33.47 7.73
C VAL A 55 -23.49 -31.97 7.43
N PRO A 56 -24.59 -31.30 7.83
CA PRO A 56 -24.77 -29.88 7.51
C PRO A 56 -23.75 -28.98 8.22
N VAL A 57 -23.30 -29.35 9.42
CA VAL A 57 -22.31 -28.58 10.18
C VAL A 57 -20.94 -28.62 9.48
N VAL A 58 -20.51 -29.82 9.09
CA VAL A 58 -19.22 -30.03 8.40
C VAL A 58 -19.24 -29.39 7.02
N ASP A 59 -20.33 -29.54 6.26
CA ASP A 59 -20.45 -28.98 4.92
C ASP A 59 -20.41 -27.43 4.94
N ALA A 60 -21.14 -26.81 5.87
CA ALA A 60 -21.11 -25.36 6.03
C ALA A 60 -19.72 -24.84 6.43
N TYR A 61 -19.03 -25.56 7.34
CA TYR A 61 -17.66 -25.20 7.75
C TYR A 61 -16.66 -25.35 6.60
N CYS A 62 -16.71 -26.46 5.85
CA CYS A 62 -15.85 -26.72 4.70
C CYS A 62 -16.05 -25.68 3.59
N THR A 63 -17.29 -25.29 3.32
CA THR A 63 -17.60 -24.23 2.35
C THR A 63 -16.96 -22.91 2.76
N ARG A 64 -17.17 -22.48 4.02
CA ARG A 64 -16.54 -21.26 4.57
C ARG A 64 -15.01 -21.32 4.49
N LEU A 65 -14.42 -22.48 4.78
CA LEU A 65 -12.97 -22.68 4.71
C LEU A 65 -12.44 -22.60 3.27
N GLN A 66 -13.16 -23.17 2.31
CA GLN A 66 -12.79 -23.07 0.88
C GLN A 66 -12.82 -21.62 0.41
N ASP A 67 -13.82 -20.85 0.82
CA ASP A 67 -13.91 -19.43 0.45
C ASP A 67 -12.80 -18.61 1.10
N GLU A 68 -12.46 -18.88 2.37
CA GLU A 68 -11.30 -18.29 3.03
C GLU A 68 -9.99 -18.59 2.24
N LEU A 69 -9.79 -19.83 1.79
CA LEU A 69 -8.60 -20.20 1.03
C LEU A 69 -8.49 -19.43 -0.30
N LYS A 70 -9.61 -19.28 -1.02
CA LYS A 70 -9.67 -18.48 -2.25
C LYS A 70 -9.35 -17.00 -1.96
N GLU A 71 -9.90 -16.46 -0.88
CA GLU A 71 -9.62 -15.09 -0.45
C GLU A 71 -8.14 -14.89 -0.13
N ARG A 72 -7.50 -15.82 0.61
CA ARG A 72 -6.07 -15.77 0.91
C ARG A 72 -5.21 -15.84 -0.34
N GLN A 73 -5.56 -16.70 -1.30
CA GLN A 73 -4.85 -16.81 -2.57
C GLN A 73 -4.97 -15.51 -3.38
N ASN A 74 -6.17 -14.94 -3.47
CA ASN A 74 -6.40 -13.65 -4.14
C ASN A 74 -5.63 -12.51 -3.46
N LEU A 75 -5.59 -12.50 -2.12
CA LEU A 75 -4.82 -11.53 -1.36
C LEU A 75 -3.33 -11.61 -1.71
N GLN A 76 -2.78 -12.82 -1.80
CA GLN A 76 -1.36 -13.04 -2.12
C GLN A 76 -0.99 -12.44 -3.48
N TYR A 77 -1.80 -12.65 -4.52
CA TYR A 77 -1.56 -12.04 -5.83
C TYR A 77 -1.65 -10.52 -5.77
N LEU A 78 -2.68 -9.98 -5.12
CA LEU A 78 -2.87 -8.55 -5.01
C LEU A 78 -1.75 -7.87 -4.20
N MET A 79 -1.19 -8.55 -3.18
CA MET A 79 -0.08 -8.04 -2.40
C MET A 79 1.20 -7.97 -3.22
N ALA A 80 1.48 -9.00 -4.02
CA ALA A 80 2.64 -9.00 -4.91
C ALA A 80 2.60 -7.84 -5.91
N ASP A 81 1.44 -7.57 -6.51
CA ASP A 81 1.28 -6.46 -7.45
C ASP A 81 1.33 -5.10 -6.74
N TYR A 82 0.77 -5.01 -5.53
CA TYR A 82 0.84 -3.78 -4.73
C TYR A 82 2.27 -3.44 -4.32
N ILE A 83 3.08 -4.43 -3.93
CA ILE A 83 4.51 -4.24 -3.61
C ILE A 83 5.26 -3.69 -4.83
N LYS A 84 5.06 -4.29 -6.02
CA LYS A 84 5.67 -3.79 -7.26
C LYS A 84 5.27 -2.34 -7.55
N ALA A 85 4.01 -1.99 -7.35
CA ALA A 85 3.52 -0.62 -7.54
C ALA A 85 4.16 0.36 -6.55
N LEU A 86 4.34 -0.05 -5.28
CA LEU A 86 5.04 0.74 -4.28
C LEU A 86 6.51 0.95 -4.63
N ASP A 87 7.21 -0.08 -5.08
CA ASP A 87 8.62 0.04 -5.50
C ASP A 87 8.77 1.03 -6.66
N GLN A 88 7.91 0.93 -7.68
CA GLN A 88 7.90 1.88 -8.80
C GLN A 88 7.58 3.31 -8.36
N ALA A 89 6.62 3.49 -7.43
CA ALA A 89 6.30 4.80 -6.88
C ALA A 89 7.48 5.38 -6.08
N ASN A 90 8.18 4.54 -5.31
CA ASN A 90 9.34 4.93 -4.54
C ASN A 90 10.48 5.41 -5.44
N GLU A 91 10.80 4.67 -6.51
CA GLU A 91 11.82 5.07 -7.48
C GLU A 91 11.47 6.39 -8.18
N ARG A 92 10.21 6.58 -8.58
CA ARG A 92 9.73 7.87 -9.11
C ARG A 92 9.90 9.01 -8.11
N ASN A 93 9.54 8.77 -6.85
CA ASN A 93 9.64 9.78 -5.78
C ASN A 93 11.10 10.14 -5.48
N LYS A 94 12.01 9.18 -5.48
CA LYS A 94 13.46 9.44 -5.35
C LYS A 94 13.98 10.30 -6.49
N ALA A 95 13.65 9.95 -7.73
CA ALA A 95 14.07 10.73 -8.90
C ALA A 95 13.52 12.17 -8.87
N LEU A 96 12.26 12.34 -8.45
CA LEU A 96 11.67 13.67 -8.25
C LEU A 96 12.40 14.46 -7.18
N LEU A 97 12.68 13.82 -6.03
CA LEU A 97 13.40 14.44 -4.92
C LEU A 97 14.81 14.89 -5.32
N ASP A 98 15.54 14.09 -6.09
CA ASP A 98 16.85 14.46 -6.63
C ASP A 98 16.77 15.62 -7.62
N SER A 99 15.74 15.64 -8.48
CA SER A 99 15.50 16.75 -9.40
C SER A 99 15.22 18.06 -8.66
N VAL A 100 14.36 18.02 -7.64
CA VAL A 100 14.03 19.18 -6.79
C VAL A 100 15.28 19.69 -6.06
N LYS A 101 16.08 18.79 -5.48
CA LYS A 101 17.35 19.16 -4.83
C LYS A 101 18.31 19.86 -5.79
N LYS A 102 18.47 19.34 -7.02
CA LYS A 102 19.29 19.98 -8.05
C LYS A 102 18.76 21.37 -8.41
N GLY A 103 17.44 21.52 -8.53
CA GLY A 103 16.79 22.81 -8.77
C GLY A 103 17.07 23.83 -7.66
N ILE A 104 16.97 23.41 -6.39
CA ILE A 104 17.28 24.27 -5.24
C ILE A 104 18.74 24.71 -5.29
N SER A 105 19.69 23.79 -5.47
CA SER A 105 21.11 24.12 -5.54
C SER A 105 21.43 25.09 -6.67
N ARG A 106 20.75 24.95 -7.82
CA ARG A 106 20.89 25.87 -8.95
C ARG A 106 20.37 27.27 -8.61
N LEU A 107 19.18 27.37 -8.02
CA LEU A 107 18.60 28.65 -7.61
C LEU A 107 19.47 29.35 -6.55
N ASP A 108 20.04 28.60 -5.61
CA ASP A 108 20.96 29.15 -4.62
C ASP A 108 22.25 29.69 -5.26
N ALA A 109 22.77 29.02 -6.29
CA ALA A 109 23.92 29.50 -7.04
C ALA A 109 23.59 30.77 -7.84
N GLU A 110 22.47 30.77 -8.57
CA GLU A 110 21.99 31.94 -9.33
C GLU A 110 21.73 33.14 -8.40
N LYS A 111 21.16 32.92 -7.21
CA LYS A 111 20.95 33.96 -6.20
C LYS A 111 22.27 34.57 -5.71
N LYS A 112 23.30 33.75 -5.47
CA LYS A 112 24.63 34.23 -5.05
C LYS A 112 25.31 35.05 -6.14
N GLU A 113 25.24 34.59 -7.39
CA GLU A 113 25.79 35.33 -8.53
C GLU A 113 25.04 36.63 -8.79
N LEU A 114 23.70 36.63 -8.67
CA LEU A 114 22.90 37.84 -8.79
C LEU A 114 23.26 38.88 -7.71
N ALA A 115 23.47 38.46 -6.46
CA ALA A 115 23.90 39.36 -5.40
C ALA A 115 25.25 40.03 -5.72
N LYS A 116 26.25 39.26 -6.15
CA LYS A 116 27.54 39.80 -6.60
C LYS A 116 27.37 40.74 -7.79
N HIS A 117 26.49 40.40 -8.73
CA HIS A 117 26.25 41.20 -9.92
C HIS A 117 25.62 42.54 -9.55
N ILE A 118 24.64 42.55 -8.64
CA ILE A 118 24.05 43.78 -8.11
C ILE A 118 25.11 44.64 -7.43
N ASP A 119 25.97 44.07 -6.59
CA ASP A 119 27.05 44.81 -5.92
C ASP A 119 28.07 45.40 -6.92
N SER A 120 28.21 44.79 -8.10
CA SER A 120 29.11 45.27 -9.17
C SER A 120 28.52 46.40 -10.03
N LEU A 121 27.21 46.66 -9.93
CA LEU A 121 26.54 47.69 -10.73
C LEU A 121 26.67 49.06 -10.06
N PRO A 122 26.96 50.13 -10.83
CA PRO A 122 27.02 51.48 -10.29
C PRO A 122 25.63 51.96 -9.86
N ASP A 123 25.56 52.54 -8.67
CA ASP A 123 24.34 53.15 -8.16
C ASP A 123 24.03 54.45 -8.92
N LEU A 124 23.10 54.36 -9.88
CA LEU A 124 22.71 55.48 -10.74
C LEU A 124 22.02 56.62 -9.97
N SER A 125 21.58 56.40 -8.72
CA SER A 125 21.05 57.48 -7.88
C SER A 125 22.12 58.51 -7.50
N GLN A 126 23.41 58.13 -7.56
CA GLN A 126 24.55 59.01 -7.28
C GLN A 126 25.03 59.79 -8.52
N ILE A 127 24.61 59.40 -9.73
CA ILE A 127 24.99 60.04 -11.00
C ILE A 127 24.06 61.21 -11.37
N ALA A 128 22.92 61.37 -10.69
CA ALA A 128 22.01 62.50 -10.88
C ALA A 128 22.55 63.86 -10.36
N GLY A 129 23.83 63.95 -9.97
CA GLY A 129 24.41 65.12 -9.32
C GLY A 129 25.55 65.85 -10.05
N SER A 130 26.10 65.34 -11.17
CA SER A 130 27.32 65.95 -11.73
C SER A 130 27.53 65.77 -13.23
N THR A 131 26.56 66.20 -14.05
CA THR A 131 26.83 66.56 -15.45
C THR A 131 26.12 67.86 -15.77
N ILE A 132 26.69 68.98 -15.32
CA ILE A 132 26.54 70.22 -16.10
C ILE A 132 27.35 69.94 -17.38
N LEU A 133 26.67 69.43 -18.41
CA LEU A 133 27.25 69.38 -19.74
C LEU A 133 27.65 70.82 -20.10
N PRO A 134 28.88 71.07 -20.58
CA PRO A 134 29.24 72.39 -21.05
C PRO A 134 28.25 72.82 -22.15
N PRO A 135 27.86 74.10 -22.20
CA PRO A 135 26.96 74.60 -23.24
C PRO A 135 27.51 74.25 -24.63
N LEU A 136 26.64 73.84 -25.56
CA LEU A 136 27.02 73.41 -26.93
C LEU A 136 27.97 74.38 -27.67
N GLY A 137 28.00 75.66 -27.28
CA GLY A 137 28.84 76.69 -27.89
C GLY A 137 30.34 76.56 -27.62
N GLU A 138 30.77 75.83 -26.59
CA GLU A 138 32.20 75.69 -26.24
C GLU A 138 32.87 74.47 -26.91
N LEU A 139 32.09 73.56 -27.52
CA LEU A 139 32.60 72.33 -28.16
C LEU A 139 33.18 72.54 -29.57
N PHE A 140 33.01 73.73 -30.16
CA PHE A 140 33.44 74.02 -31.53
C PHE A 140 34.49 75.15 -31.64
N THR A 141 34.96 75.68 -30.51
CA THR A 141 36.00 76.73 -30.49
C THR A 141 37.38 76.15 -30.18
N SER A 142 37.84 75.22 -31.02
CA SER A 142 39.25 74.88 -31.11
C SER A 142 39.57 74.62 -32.59
N SER A 143 39.77 75.73 -33.30
CA SER A 143 40.61 75.81 -34.51
C SER A 143 41.99 76.28 -34.11
#